data_AF-A0A1L8QT91-F1
#
_entry.id   AF-A0A1L8QT91-F1
#
_cell.length_a   1.000
_cell.length_b   1.000
_cell.length_c   1.000
_cell.angle_alpha   90.00
_cell.angle_beta   90.00
_cell.angle_gamma   90.00
#
_symmetry.space_group_name_H-M   'P 1'
#
loop_
_entity.id
_entity.type
_entity.pdbx_description
1 polymer ?
#
loop_
_entity_poly.entity_id
_entity_poly.type
_entity_poly.pdbx_seq_one_letter_code
_entity_poly.pdbx_strand_id
1 'polypeptide(L)'
;MFENVEQILATKNIGDLSFIRMSFYDNRFANEEKENAIKSIIQLVLALKQDKPTSYTILKNDASLLVTFDFNQQCFVNLAFASWHDMVTPVLKMEFVGENGMIQFDTQADNAYAGTYYQSAFQLVVPPVSTELTTYINELIEKIHATQEMEVIVG
;
A
#
# COMPACT_ATOMS: atom_id res chain seq x y z
N MET A 1 -12.54 13.33 -12.60
CA MET A 1 -12.14 13.91 -11.30
C MET A 1 -11.52 12.75 -10.55
N PHE A 2 -10.22 12.81 -10.26
CA PHE A 2 -9.54 11.74 -9.53
C PHE A 2 -9.83 11.94 -8.05
N GLU A 3 -10.38 10.94 -7.38
CA GLU A 3 -10.67 11.01 -5.96
C GLU A 3 -9.43 10.60 -5.15
N ASN A 4 -9.02 11.45 -4.21
CA ASN A 4 -7.97 11.10 -3.25
C ASN A 4 -8.56 10.08 -2.25
N VAL A 5 -7.82 9.00 -1.94
CA VAL A 5 -8.20 7.98 -0.95
C VAL A 5 -8.62 8.62 0.37
N GLU A 6 -7.91 9.68 0.81
CA GLU A 6 -8.27 10.46 2.01
C GLU A 6 -9.65 11.09 1.91
N GLN A 7 -10.00 11.64 0.75
CA GLN A 7 -11.31 12.26 0.53
C GLN A 7 -12.42 11.22 0.57
N ILE A 8 -12.18 10.02 0.02
CA ILE A 8 -13.17 8.96 0.01
C ILE A 8 -13.39 8.44 1.44
N LEU A 9 -12.30 8.21 2.19
CA LEU A 9 -12.38 7.80 3.59
C LEU A 9 -13.12 8.84 4.44
N ALA A 10 -12.80 10.12 4.26
CA ALA A 10 -13.48 11.22 4.95
C ALA A 10 -14.98 11.30 4.60
N THR A 11 -15.35 11.06 3.35
CA THR A 11 -16.75 11.15 2.89
C THR A 11 -17.61 9.98 3.36
N LYS A 12 -17.01 8.78 3.46
CA LYS A 12 -17.75 7.55 3.79
C LYS A 12 -17.90 7.32 5.30
N ASN A 13 -17.18 8.08 6.12
CA ASN A 13 -17.30 8.08 7.59
C ASN A 13 -17.26 6.67 8.22
N ILE A 14 -16.23 5.88 7.90
CA ILE A 14 -16.07 4.52 8.46
C ILE A 14 -15.46 4.50 9.87
N GLY A 15 -15.29 5.65 10.52
CA GLY A 15 -14.66 5.77 11.84
C GLY A 15 -13.15 5.59 11.80
N ASP A 16 -12.56 5.34 12.97
CA ASP A 16 -11.11 5.09 13.08
C ASP A 16 -10.73 3.79 12.40
N LEU A 17 -9.66 3.83 11.59
CA LEU A 17 -9.17 2.67 10.85
C LEU A 17 -8.49 1.68 11.79
N SER A 18 -9.01 0.45 11.85
CA SER A 18 -8.45 -0.67 12.61
C SER A 18 -7.63 -1.63 11.76
N PHE A 19 -7.87 -1.65 10.44
CA PHE A 19 -7.12 -2.48 9.51
C PHE A 19 -7.03 -1.85 8.12
N ILE A 20 -5.85 -1.92 7.52
CA ILE A 20 -5.60 -1.50 6.13
C ILE A 20 -4.92 -2.64 5.40
N ARG A 21 -5.46 -3.06 4.26
CA ARG A 21 -4.79 -4.00 3.36
C ARG A 21 -4.65 -3.39 1.99
N MET A 22 -3.44 -3.41 1.45
CA MET A 22 -3.18 -3.03 0.08
C MET A 22 -2.45 -4.16 -0.62
N SER A 23 -2.87 -4.48 -1.84
CA SER A 23 -2.27 -5.54 -2.64
C SER A 23 -1.99 -5.03 -4.04
N PHE A 24 -0.75 -5.15 -4.48
CA PHE A 24 -0.29 -4.72 -5.80
C PHE A 24 0.30 -5.89 -6.59
N TYR A 25 -0.31 -6.22 -7.71
CA TYR A 25 0.10 -7.32 -8.58
C TYR A 25 0.48 -6.79 -9.96
N ASP A 26 1.71 -7.03 -10.42
CA ASP A 26 2.21 -6.61 -11.73
C ASP A 26 3.27 -7.60 -12.23
N ASN A 27 3.21 -8.02 -13.50
CA ASN A 27 4.19 -8.92 -14.09
C ASN A 27 5.60 -8.29 -14.21
N ARG A 28 5.69 -6.96 -14.19
CA ARG A 28 6.93 -6.16 -14.18
C ARG A 28 7.43 -5.84 -12.78
N PHE A 29 6.82 -6.40 -11.73
CA PHE A 29 7.28 -6.21 -10.35
C PHE A 29 8.75 -6.65 -10.13
N ALA A 30 9.37 -7.38 -11.05
CA ALA A 30 10.81 -7.67 -11.00
C ALA A 30 11.72 -6.49 -11.39
N ASN A 31 11.18 -5.38 -11.93
CA ASN A 31 11.95 -4.27 -12.51
C ASN A 31 12.02 -3.05 -11.58
N GLU A 32 12.86 -2.06 -11.92
CA GLU A 32 13.05 -0.80 -11.17
C GLU A 32 11.75 -0.03 -10.86
N GLU A 33 10.70 -0.18 -11.68
CA GLU A 33 9.37 0.43 -11.44
C GLU A 33 8.71 -0.04 -10.12
N LYS A 34 9.14 -1.19 -9.57
CA LYS A 34 8.70 -1.73 -8.27
C LYS A 34 8.96 -0.78 -7.12
N GLU A 35 10.13 -0.13 -7.09
CA GLU A 35 10.54 0.69 -5.94
C GLU A 35 9.61 1.89 -5.76
N ASN A 36 9.30 2.57 -6.86
CA ASN A 36 8.38 3.72 -6.85
C ASN A 36 6.98 3.30 -6.37
N ALA A 37 6.48 2.14 -6.81
CA ALA A 37 5.17 1.64 -6.38
C ALA A 37 5.16 1.30 -4.88
N ILE A 38 6.18 0.60 -4.37
CA ILE A 38 6.32 0.29 -2.94
C ILE A 38 6.38 1.60 -2.14
N LYS A 39 7.23 2.54 -2.55
CA LYS A 39 7.41 3.83 -1.89
C LYS A 39 6.11 4.62 -1.84
N SER A 40 5.39 4.73 -2.95
CA SER A 40 4.10 5.43 -3.02
C SER A 40 3.04 4.79 -2.11
N ILE A 41 2.97 3.46 -2.06
CA ILE A 41 2.02 2.74 -1.21
C ILE A 41 2.35 2.92 0.28
N ILE A 42 3.63 2.79 0.67
CA ILE A 42 4.07 3.05 2.04
C ILE A 42 3.77 4.51 2.41
N GLN A 43 4.11 5.47 1.54
CA GLN A 43 3.85 6.89 1.79
C GLN A 43 2.36 7.17 1.97
N LEU A 44 1.48 6.56 1.18
CA LEU A 44 0.03 6.70 1.37
C LEU A 44 -0.40 6.23 2.76
N VAL A 45 0.05 5.05 3.21
CA VAL A 45 -0.29 4.55 4.54
C VAL A 45 0.20 5.49 5.64
N LEU A 46 1.45 5.95 5.56
CA LEU A 46 2.00 6.85 6.57
C LEU A 46 1.35 8.24 6.52
N ALA A 47 0.86 8.69 5.35
CA ALA A 47 0.03 9.89 5.25
C ALA A 47 -1.33 9.71 5.94
N LEU A 48 -1.97 8.55 5.76
CA LEU A 48 -3.25 8.22 6.40
C LEU A 48 -3.13 8.12 7.92
N LYS A 49 -2.03 7.55 8.42
CA LYS A 49 -1.81 7.39 9.86
C LYS A 49 -1.16 8.61 10.51
N GLN A 50 -0.48 9.44 9.73
CA GLN A 50 0.32 10.59 10.19
C GLN A 50 1.34 10.24 11.29
N ASP A 51 1.80 8.99 11.33
CA ASP A 51 2.67 8.46 12.38
C ASP A 51 3.59 7.37 11.81
N LYS A 52 4.62 7.01 12.58
CA LYS A 52 5.48 5.85 12.32
C LYS A 52 4.83 4.58 12.91
N PRO A 53 5.00 3.43 12.26
CA PRO A 53 4.59 2.17 12.87
C PRO A 53 5.48 1.84 14.06
N THR A 54 4.90 1.25 15.09
CA THR A 54 5.63 0.79 16.28
C THR A 54 6.44 -0.45 16.02
N SER A 55 5.99 -1.31 15.11
CA SER A 55 6.80 -2.41 14.59
C SER A 55 6.45 -2.69 13.13
N TYR A 56 7.37 -3.38 12.44
CA TYR A 56 7.12 -3.84 11.09
C TYR A 56 7.77 -5.20 10.84
N THR A 57 7.24 -5.93 9.89
CA THR A 57 7.82 -7.20 9.42
C THR A 57 7.93 -7.17 7.91
N ILE A 58 9.03 -7.70 7.39
CA ILE A 58 9.30 -7.81 5.95
C ILE A 58 9.49 -9.30 5.63
N LEU A 59 8.59 -9.84 4.82
CA LEU A 59 8.76 -11.16 4.21
C LEU A 59 8.96 -10.96 2.71
N LYS A 60 10.05 -11.47 2.15
CA LYS A 60 10.40 -11.25 0.76
C LYS A 60 10.97 -12.52 0.15
N ASN A 61 10.63 -12.75 -1.11
CA ASN A 61 11.28 -13.70 -2.00
C ASN A 61 11.35 -13.10 -3.42
N ASP A 62 11.80 -13.89 -4.39
CA ASP A 62 11.99 -13.43 -5.77
C ASP A 62 10.70 -12.92 -6.43
N ALA A 63 9.56 -13.50 -6.08
CA ALA A 63 8.27 -13.21 -6.71
C ALA A 63 7.36 -12.32 -5.86
N SER A 64 7.65 -12.08 -4.59
CA SER A 64 6.73 -11.41 -3.66
C SER A 64 7.42 -10.66 -2.52
N LEU A 65 6.71 -9.66 -2.02
CA LEU A 65 7.06 -8.86 -0.86
C LEU A 65 5.80 -8.68 -0.02
N LEU A 66 5.90 -8.96 1.27
CA LEU A 66 4.91 -8.63 2.28
C LEU A 66 5.55 -7.70 3.29
N VAL A 67 4.97 -6.52 3.47
CA VAL A 67 5.33 -5.60 4.54
C VAL A 67 4.12 -5.46 5.45
N THR A 68 4.28 -5.75 6.74
CA THR A 68 3.23 -5.50 7.72
C THR A 68 3.66 -4.43 8.69
N PHE A 69 2.74 -3.53 9.04
CA PHE A 69 2.93 -2.53 10.07
C PHE A 69 1.97 -2.75 11.23
N ASP A 70 2.47 -2.58 12.43
CA ASP A 70 1.65 -2.43 13.63
C ASP A 70 1.76 -0.97 14.10
N PHE A 71 0.61 -0.31 14.25
CA PHE A 71 0.49 0.99 14.90
C PHE A 71 -0.22 0.77 16.24
N ASN A 72 0.55 0.73 17.34
CA ASN A 72 0.10 0.69 18.75
C ASN A 72 -1.43 0.57 18.96
N GLN A 73 -1.96 -0.67 18.97
CA GLN A 73 -3.35 -1.02 19.27
C GLN A 73 -4.44 -0.28 18.45
N GLN A 74 -4.07 0.45 17.40
CA GLN A 74 -4.98 1.31 16.67
C GLN A 74 -5.20 0.83 15.24
N CYS A 75 -4.18 0.30 14.56
CA CYS A 75 -4.34 -0.14 13.19
C CYS A 75 -3.27 -1.14 12.76
N PHE A 76 -3.70 -2.28 12.21
CA PHE A 76 -2.79 -3.21 11.54
C PHE A 76 -2.79 -2.96 10.04
N VAL A 77 -1.60 -2.90 9.43
CA VAL A 77 -1.47 -2.69 7.99
C VAL A 77 -0.78 -3.87 7.33
N ASN A 78 -1.33 -4.32 6.21
CA ASN A 78 -0.79 -5.39 5.38
C ASN A 78 -0.57 -4.91 3.94
N LEU A 79 0.68 -4.88 3.50
CA LEU A 79 1.09 -4.45 2.17
C LEU A 79 1.68 -5.63 1.42
N ALA A 80 0.89 -6.20 0.52
CA ALA A 80 1.29 -7.34 -0.30
C ALA A 80 1.64 -6.88 -1.71
N PHE A 81 2.78 -7.34 -2.21
CA PHE A 81 3.21 -7.09 -3.57
C PHE A 81 3.66 -8.41 -4.18
N ALA A 82 3.23 -8.72 -5.40
CA ALA A 82 3.68 -9.93 -6.07
C ALA A 82 3.74 -9.79 -7.58
N SER A 83 4.67 -10.53 -8.19
CA SER A 83 4.68 -10.77 -9.62
C SER A 83 3.65 -11.85 -9.97
N TRP A 84 2.80 -11.55 -10.94
CA TRP A 84 1.80 -12.48 -11.44
C TRP A 84 1.92 -12.59 -12.96
N HIS A 85 2.30 -13.77 -13.45
CA HIS A 85 2.68 -13.98 -14.85
C HIS A 85 1.58 -13.72 -15.88
N ASP A 86 0.31 -13.93 -15.52
CA ASP A 86 -0.83 -13.85 -16.46
C ASP A 86 -1.47 -12.46 -16.56
N MET A 87 -1.02 -11.48 -15.75
CA MET A 87 -1.64 -10.16 -15.73
C MET A 87 -0.98 -9.22 -16.75
N VAL A 88 -1.73 -8.84 -17.78
CA VAL A 88 -1.35 -7.77 -18.74
C VAL A 88 -1.46 -6.39 -18.08
N THR A 89 -2.23 -6.29 -17.01
CA THR A 89 -2.65 -5.03 -16.40
C THR A 89 -2.40 -5.09 -14.89
N PRO A 90 -1.74 -4.08 -14.28
CA PRO A 90 -1.51 -4.04 -12.85
C PRO A 90 -2.81 -4.05 -12.08
N VAL A 91 -2.81 -4.73 -10.94
CA VAL A 91 -3.97 -4.83 -10.05
C VAL A 91 -3.62 -4.24 -8.71
N LEU A 92 -4.28 -3.13 -8.36
CA LEU A 92 -4.25 -2.55 -7.04
C LEU A 92 -5.57 -2.86 -6.35
N LYS A 93 -5.50 -3.53 -5.21
CA LYS A 93 -6.63 -3.70 -4.30
C LYS A 93 -6.34 -2.96 -3.01
N MET A 94 -7.32 -2.25 -2.49
CA MET A 94 -7.21 -1.59 -1.20
C MET A 94 -8.44 -1.91 -0.39
N GLU A 95 -8.25 -2.18 0.89
CA GLU A 95 -9.30 -2.45 1.85
C GLU A 95 -9.01 -1.65 3.10
N PHE A 96 -9.99 -0.86 3.51
CA PHE A 96 -9.94 -0.02 4.69
C PHE A 96 -11.08 -0.46 5.60
N VAL A 97 -10.75 -0.94 6.78
CA VAL A 97 -11.72 -1.36 7.80
C VAL A 97 -11.62 -0.37 8.94
N GLY A 98 -12.75 0.21 9.30
CA GLY A 98 -12.89 1.06 10.47
C GLY A 98 -14.04 0.61 11.36
N GLU A 99 -14.24 1.33 12.46
CA GLU A 99 -15.27 1.03 13.47
C GLU A 99 -16.69 0.89 12.89
N ASN A 100 -17.00 1.66 11.85
CA ASN A 100 -18.36 1.81 11.32
C ASN A 100 -18.54 1.16 9.94
N GLY A 101 -17.54 0.46 9.42
CA GLY A 101 -17.68 -0.24 8.16
C GLY A 101 -16.36 -0.50 7.44
N MET A 102 -16.49 -0.86 6.17
CA MET A 102 -15.38 -1.20 5.30
C MET A 102 -15.55 -0.56 3.93
N ILE A 103 -14.44 -0.10 3.37
CA ILE A 103 -14.36 0.35 1.97
C ILE A 103 -13.34 -0.54 1.27
N GLN A 104 -13.73 -1.07 0.12
CA GLN A 104 -12.83 -1.83 -0.74
C GLN A 104 -12.78 -1.18 -2.12
N PHE A 105 -11.57 -1.07 -2.64
CA PHE A 105 -11.28 -0.68 -4.02
C PHE A 105 -10.63 -1.87 -4.70
N ASP A 106 -11.07 -2.16 -5.92
CA ASP A 106 -10.49 -3.21 -6.74
C ASP A 106 -10.37 -2.69 -8.17
N THR A 107 -9.15 -2.37 -8.58
CA THR A 107 -8.94 -1.82 -9.92
C THR A 107 -9.39 -2.78 -11.02
N GLN A 108 -9.50 -4.11 -10.79
CA GLN A 108 -10.07 -5.00 -11.80
C GLN A 108 -11.60 -4.94 -11.85
N ALA A 109 -12.27 -4.79 -10.70
CA ALA A 109 -13.72 -4.59 -10.68
C ALA A 109 -14.10 -3.24 -11.30
N ASP A 110 -13.31 -2.21 -11.06
CA ASP A 110 -13.49 -0.88 -11.66
C ASP A 110 -13.11 -0.87 -13.16
N ASN A 111 -12.12 -1.68 -13.58
CA ASN A 111 -11.73 -1.86 -14.98
C ASN A 111 -12.66 -2.80 -15.78
N ALA A 112 -13.64 -3.47 -15.16
CA ALA A 112 -14.65 -4.23 -15.91
C ALA A 112 -15.42 -3.36 -16.93
N TYR A 113 -15.36 -2.03 -16.79
CA TYR A 113 -15.91 -1.04 -17.71
C TYR A 113 -14.86 -0.14 -18.40
N ALA A 114 -13.56 -0.22 -18.07
CA ALA A 114 -12.52 0.66 -18.60
C ALA A 114 -11.25 -0.13 -19.02
N GLY A 115 -11.01 -0.18 -20.32
CA GLY A 115 -10.19 -1.20 -20.99
C GLY A 115 -8.67 -1.24 -20.76
N THR A 116 -8.05 -0.45 -19.87
CA THR A 116 -6.62 -0.60 -19.48
C THR A 116 -6.33 0.15 -18.16
N TYR A 117 -5.38 -0.31 -17.32
CA TYR A 117 -5.00 0.39 -16.06
C TYR A 117 -4.32 1.74 -16.25
N TYR A 118 -3.60 1.96 -17.36
CA TYR A 118 -3.13 3.31 -17.71
C TYR A 118 -4.28 4.26 -18.11
N GLN A 119 -5.50 3.71 -18.30
CA GLN A 119 -6.76 4.42 -18.46
C GLN A 119 -7.74 4.16 -17.30
N SER A 120 -7.29 3.49 -16.21
CA SER A 120 -8.06 3.35 -14.99
C SER A 120 -8.34 4.76 -14.46
N ALA A 121 -9.59 5.05 -14.12
CA ALA A 121 -9.98 6.32 -13.50
C ALA A 121 -9.34 6.52 -12.11
N PHE A 122 -8.54 5.57 -11.64
CA PHE A 122 -7.87 5.60 -10.35
C PHE A 122 -6.36 5.84 -10.52
N GLN A 123 -5.96 7.10 -10.37
CA GLN A 123 -4.57 7.46 -10.07
C GLN A 123 -4.45 7.70 -8.58
N LEU A 124 -3.52 6.99 -7.94
CA LEU A 124 -3.26 7.15 -6.51
C LEU A 124 -2.49 8.46 -6.31
N VAL A 125 -3.22 9.53 -5.97
CA VAL A 125 -2.61 10.80 -5.59
C VAL A 125 -2.10 10.64 -4.15
N VAL A 126 -0.79 10.46 -4.00
CA VAL A 126 -0.16 10.30 -2.68
C VAL A 126 0.00 11.68 -2.02
N PRO A 127 -0.57 11.91 -0.82
CA PRO A 127 -0.35 13.14 -0.08
C PRO A 127 1.12 13.31 0.34
N PRO A 128 1.62 14.54 0.48
CA PRO A 128 2.93 14.78 1.07
C PRO A 128 2.93 14.39 2.56
N VAL A 129 4.06 13.87 3.05
CA VAL A 129 4.30 13.58 4.48
C VAL A 129 5.36 14.52 5.04
N SER A 130 5.53 14.53 6.37
CA SER A 130 6.58 15.31 7.02
C SER A 130 7.99 14.89 6.56
N THR A 131 8.99 15.76 6.76
CA THR A 131 10.40 15.44 6.46
C THR A 131 10.87 14.20 7.25
N GLU A 132 10.44 14.09 8.50
CA GLU A 132 10.77 12.95 9.36
C GLU A 132 10.22 11.63 8.80
N LEU A 133 8.96 11.62 8.36
CA LEU A 133 8.35 10.46 7.72
C LEU A 133 9.00 10.17 6.36
N THR A 134 9.39 11.20 5.62
CA THR A 134 10.11 11.05 4.34
C THR A 134 11.44 10.31 4.54
N THR A 135 12.22 10.72 5.54
CA THR A 135 13.49 10.04 5.88
C THR A 135 13.23 8.60 6.29
N TYR A 136 12.24 8.36 7.16
CA TYR A 136 11.86 7.01 7.59
C TYR A 136 11.44 6.10 6.43
N ILE A 137 10.68 6.62 5.46
CA ILE A 137 10.27 5.87 4.26
C ILE A 137 11.50 5.44 3.47
N ASN A 138 12.45 6.35 3.24
CA ASN A 138 13.65 6.01 2.48
C ASN A 138 14.48 4.95 3.20
N GLU A 139 14.67 5.06 4.52
CA GLU A 139 15.35 4.04 5.33
C GLU A 139 14.64 2.67 5.28
N LEU A 140 13.31 2.65 5.29
CA LEU A 140 12.53 1.42 5.18
C LEU A 140 12.67 0.79 3.79
N ILE A 141 12.69 1.59 2.73
CA ILE A 141 12.93 1.11 1.36
C ILE A 141 14.31 0.45 1.28
N GLU A 142 15.36 1.12 1.78
CA GLU A 142 16.72 0.54 1.84
C GLU A 142 16.76 -0.81 2.57
N LYS A 143 16.04 -0.93 3.70
CA LYS A 143 15.91 -2.21 4.42
C LYS A 143 15.21 -3.28 3.60
N ILE A 144 14.10 -2.95 2.94
CA ILE A 144 13.38 -3.87 2.03
C ILE A 144 14.32 -4.39 0.93
N HIS A 145 15.24 -3.55 0.44
CA HIS A 145 16.24 -3.98 -0.53
C HIS A 145 17.27 -4.94 0.09
N ALA A 146 17.76 -4.63 1.29
CA ALA A 146 18.76 -5.42 1.99
C ALA A 146 18.24 -6.80 2.47
N THR A 147 16.94 -6.93 2.77
CA THR A 147 16.34 -8.21 3.19
C THR A 147 16.46 -9.24 2.06
N GLN A 148 17.19 -10.33 2.33
CA GLN A 148 17.38 -11.46 1.41
C GLN A 148 16.34 -12.57 1.64
N GLU A 149 16.00 -12.89 2.90
CA GLU A 149 14.85 -13.71 3.32
C GLU A 149 14.43 -13.31 4.77
N MET A 150 13.13 -13.48 5.07
CA MET A 150 12.41 -13.26 6.34
C MET A 150 13.12 -12.46 7.46
N GLU A 151 12.71 -11.20 7.68
CA GLU A 151 13.21 -10.38 8.79
C GLU A 151 12.05 -9.82 9.64
N VAL A 152 12.01 -10.21 10.92
CA VAL A 152 11.11 -9.65 11.93
C VAL A 152 11.93 -8.70 12.78
N ILE A 153 11.69 -7.39 12.65
CA ILE A 153 12.32 -6.37 13.49
C ILE A 153 11.30 -5.90 14.52
N VAL A 154 11.53 -6.27 15.78
CA VAL A 154 10.78 -5.76 16.92
C VAL A 154 11.45 -4.44 17.35
N GLY A 155 10.65 -3.37 17.39
CA GLY A 155 11.08 -2.04 17.87
C GLY A 155 11.32 -2.02 19.37
#